data_AF-A0A2E3XPF0-F1
#
_entry.id   AF-A0A2E3XPF0-F1
#
_cell.length_a   1.000
_cell.length_b   1.000
_cell.length_c   1.000
_cell.angle_alpha   90.00
_cell.angle_beta   90.00
_cell.angle_gamma   90.00
#
_symmetry.space_group_name_H-M   'P 1'
#
loop_
_entity.id
_entity.type
_entity.pdbx_description
1 polymer ?
#
loop_
_entity_poly.entity_id
_entity_poly.type
_entity_poly.pdbx_seq_one_letter_code
_entity_poly.pdbx_strand_id
1 'polypeptide(L)'
;MANFNIDSLAPIKVKKGKTLFKNDSVEFFKDSKAVAEALSEALSKAILEGDKEAFHDIISGYLSVINKEELARRSKVPIATIRRMAAGANFNIDNMLKVTSAISKELAA
;
A
#
# COMPACT_ATOMS: atom_id res chain seq x y z
N MET A 1 -21.51 14.89 22.85
CA MET A 1 -21.19 13.47 22.53
C MET A 1 -20.48 12.90 23.74
N ALA A 2 -21.05 11.89 24.40
CA ALA A 2 -20.49 11.36 25.64
C ALA A 2 -19.15 10.66 25.35
N ASN A 3 -18.15 10.91 26.20
CA ASN A 3 -16.82 10.31 26.13
C ASN A 3 -16.94 8.78 26.20
N PHE A 4 -16.85 8.11 25.05
CA PHE A 4 -16.82 6.66 24.98
C PHE A 4 -15.48 6.18 25.55
N ASN A 5 -15.53 5.51 26.71
CA ASN A 5 -14.37 4.91 27.34
C ASN A 5 -14.34 3.41 27.04
N ILE A 6 -13.38 2.97 26.23
CA ILE A 6 -13.22 1.57 25.83
C ILE A 6 -12.96 0.64 27.04
N ASP A 7 -12.38 1.17 28.12
CA ASP A 7 -12.07 0.42 29.34
C ASP A 7 -13.32 0.11 30.18
N SER A 8 -14.47 0.71 29.84
CA SER A 8 -15.75 0.43 30.51
C SER A 8 -16.48 -0.80 29.96
N LEU A 9 -15.99 -1.40 28.87
CA LEU A 9 -16.62 -2.54 28.23
C LEU A 9 -16.23 -3.85 28.93
N ALA A 10 -17.23 -4.59 29.41
CA ALA A 10 -17.01 -5.91 29.97
C ALA A 10 -16.47 -6.89 28.90
N PRO A 11 -15.42 -7.68 29.18
CA PRO A 11 -14.84 -8.60 28.21
C PRO A 11 -15.84 -9.72 27.85
N ILE A 12 -16.29 -9.74 26.60
CA ILE A 12 -17.18 -10.79 26.06
C ILE A 12 -16.32 -11.99 25.62
N LYS A 13 -16.52 -13.16 26.23
CA LYS A 13 -15.86 -14.41 25.82
C LYS A 13 -16.29 -14.80 24.40
N VAL A 14 -15.36 -14.72 23.45
CA VAL A 14 -15.57 -15.20 22.07
C VAL A 14 -15.77 -16.72 22.03
N LYS A 15 -16.77 -17.16 21.25
CA LYS A 15 -17.41 -18.49 21.38
C LYS A 15 -16.62 -19.69 20.83
N LYS A 16 -15.47 -19.50 20.17
CA LYS A 16 -14.60 -20.59 19.70
C LYS A 16 -13.28 -19.99 19.24
N GLY A 17 -12.18 -20.56 19.71
CA GLY A 17 -10.82 -20.08 19.42
C GLY A 17 -10.50 -20.15 17.93
N LYS A 18 -10.73 -19.06 17.21
CA LYS A 18 -9.74 -18.58 16.26
C LYS A 18 -8.75 -17.77 17.06
N THR A 19 -7.46 -18.09 16.95
CA THR A 19 -6.39 -17.26 17.47
C THR A 19 -6.59 -15.88 16.86
N LEU A 20 -7.11 -14.94 17.65
CA LEU A 20 -7.06 -13.54 17.27
C LEU A 20 -5.58 -13.21 17.28
N PHE A 21 -4.98 -13.10 16.10
CA PHE A 21 -3.68 -12.46 16.00
C PHE A 21 -3.88 -11.08 16.60
N LYS A 22 -3.17 -10.80 17.69
CA LYS A 22 -3.04 -9.45 18.19
C LYS A 22 -2.25 -8.73 17.09
N ASN A 23 -2.94 -8.21 16.09
CA ASN A 23 -2.31 -7.45 15.02
C ASN A 23 -1.96 -6.10 15.63
N ASP A 24 -0.91 -6.10 16.44
CA ASP A 24 -0.35 -4.88 16.99
C ASP A 24 0.23 -4.16 15.78
N SER A 25 -0.47 -3.11 15.33
CA SER A 25 -0.13 -2.38 14.11
C SER A 25 1.31 -1.89 14.18
N VAL A 26 1.79 -1.59 15.39
CA VAL A 26 3.16 -1.14 15.66
C VAL A 26 4.20 -2.23 15.40
N GLU A 27 3.87 -3.51 15.59
CA GLU A 27 4.78 -4.62 15.27
C GLU A 27 4.68 -5.03 13.81
N PHE A 28 3.48 -4.99 13.22
CA PHE A 28 3.27 -5.29 11.80
C PHE A 28 4.00 -4.28 10.90
N PHE A 29 3.94 -2.98 11.22
CA PHE A 29 4.66 -1.94 10.46
C PHE A 29 6.19 -1.95 10.67
N LYS A 30 6.71 -2.70 11.65
CA LYS A 30 8.15 -2.92 11.80
C LYS A 30 8.68 -3.97 10.84
N ASP A 31 7.84 -4.90 10.40
CA ASP A 31 8.21 -5.87 9.38
C ASP A 31 8.11 -5.22 7.99
N SER A 32 9.24 -4.65 7.57
CA SER A 32 9.36 -3.99 6.28
C SER A 32 9.02 -4.91 5.11
N LYS A 33 9.20 -6.24 5.25
CA LYS A 33 8.86 -7.23 4.20
C LYS A 33 7.36 -7.49 4.15
N ALA A 34 6.70 -7.60 5.30
CA ALA A 34 5.24 -7.75 5.33
C ALA A 34 4.51 -6.52 4.76
N VAL A 35 5.00 -5.31 5.09
CA VAL A 35 4.47 -4.05 4.53
C VAL A 35 4.70 -3.96 3.02
N ALA A 36 5.89 -4.38 2.59
CA ALA A 36 6.28 -4.49 1.19
C ALA A 36 5.33 -5.38 0.36
N GLU A 37 5.13 -6.60 0.83
CA GLU A 37 4.28 -7.59 0.16
C GLU A 37 2.83 -7.10 0.10
N ALA A 38 2.32 -6.55 1.21
CA ALA A 38 0.97 -5.99 1.27
C ALA A 38 0.78 -4.82 0.28
N LEU A 39 1.77 -3.93 0.16
CA LEU A 39 1.74 -2.83 -0.81
C LEU A 39 1.72 -3.34 -2.25
N SER A 40 2.60 -4.30 -2.56
CA SER A 40 2.70 -4.91 -3.89
C SER A 40 1.41 -5.65 -4.27
N GLU A 41 0.82 -6.38 -3.34
CA GLU A 41 -0.43 -7.10 -3.54
C GLU A 41 -1.59 -6.13 -3.76
N ALA A 42 -1.69 -5.06 -2.97
CA ALA A 42 -2.73 -4.05 -3.10
C ALA A 42 -2.66 -3.33 -4.46
N LEU A 43 -1.47 -2.93 -4.90
CA LEU A 43 -1.26 -2.35 -6.24
C LEU A 43 -1.64 -3.33 -7.35
N SER A 44 -1.28 -4.61 -7.20
CA SER A 44 -1.60 -5.64 -8.19
C SER A 44 -3.10 -5.90 -8.29
N LYS A 45 -3.80 -5.96 -7.15
CA LYS A 45 -5.26 -6.10 -7.09
C LYS A 45 -5.97 -4.92 -7.74
N ALA A 46 -5.55 -3.69 -7.43
CA ALA A 46 -6.12 -2.49 -8.06
C ALA A 46 -5.97 -2.51 -9.60
N ILE A 47 -4.82 -2.99 -10.11
CA ILE A 47 -4.64 -3.15 -11.57
C ILE A 47 -5.58 -4.22 -12.14
N LEU A 48 -5.70 -5.38 -11.49
CA LEU A 48 -6.53 -6.49 -11.96
C LEU A 48 -8.04 -6.18 -11.94
N GLU A 49 -8.49 -5.45 -10.91
CA GLU A 49 -9.87 -5.01 -10.77
C GLU A 49 -10.19 -3.80 -11.67
N GLY A 50 -9.16 -3.19 -12.28
CA GLY A 50 -9.30 -2.00 -13.11
C GLY A 50 -9.62 -0.74 -12.31
N ASP A 51 -9.44 -0.78 -11.00
CA ASP A 51 -9.70 0.33 -10.08
C ASP A 51 -8.52 1.32 -10.10
N LYS A 52 -8.65 2.31 -10.98
CA LYS A 52 -7.66 3.37 -11.17
C LYS A 52 -7.57 4.32 -9.99
N GLU A 53 -8.66 4.53 -9.25
CA GLU A 53 -8.69 5.42 -8.09
C GLU A 53 -7.96 4.77 -6.93
N ALA A 54 -8.26 3.51 -6.63
CA ALA A 54 -7.54 2.75 -5.61
C ALA A 54 -6.04 2.68 -5.90
N PHE A 55 -5.66 2.41 -7.15
CA PHE A 55 -4.25 2.41 -7.54
C PHE A 55 -3.59 3.78 -7.29
N HIS A 56 -4.28 4.86 -7.65
CA HIS A 56 -3.79 6.23 -7.49
C HIS A 56 -3.59 6.59 -6.01
N ASP A 57 -4.55 6.25 -5.15
CA ASP A 57 -4.48 6.55 -3.71
C ASP A 57 -3.30 5.83 -3.05
N ILE A 58 -3.12 4.53 -3.37
CA ILE A 58 -2.01 3.74 -2.84
C ILE A 58 -0.67 4.29 -3.34
N ILE A 59 -0.55 4.55 -4.65
CA ILE A 59 0.73 4.95 -5.22
C ILE A 59 1.11 6.39 -4.88
N SER A 60 0.14 7.29 -4.74
CA SER A 60 0.41 8.68 -4.33
C SER A 60 1.00 8.74 -2.92
N GLY A 61 0.46 7.93 -1.99
CA GLY A 61 0.99 7.76 -0.65
C GLY A 61 2.44 7.27 -0.66
N TYR A 62 2.73 6.20 -1.42
CA TYR A 62 4.09 5.69 -1.55
C TYR A 62 5.05 6.72 -2.19
N LEU A 63 4.64 7.34 -3.30
CA LEU A 63 5.44 8.32 -4.02
C LEU A 63 5.74 9.58 -3.19
N SER A 64 4.96 9.88 -2.16
CA SER A 64 5.20 11.02 -1.27
C SER A 64 6.49 10.87 -0.44
N VAL A 65 6.85 9.65 -0.06
CA VAL A 65 7.97 9.35 0.84
C VAL A 65 9.22 8.82 0.14
N ILE A 66 9.12 8.40 -1.12
CA ILE A 66 10.26 7.85 -1.86
C ILE A 66 10.92 8.83 -2.84
N ASN A 67 12.15 8.49 -3.22
CA ASN A 67 12.87 9.20 -4.29
C ASN A 67 12.30 8.84 -5.67
N LYS A 68 11.58 9.79 -6.27
CA LYS A 68 10.91 9.65 -7.58
C LYS A 68 11.88 9.52 -8.75
N GLU A 69 13.08 10.10 -8.65
CA GLU A 69 14.12 10.00 -9.69
C GLU A 69 14.68 8.58 -9.74
N GLU A 70 14.92 8.00 -8.56
CA GLU A 70 15.39 6.63 -8.44
C GLU A 70 14.38 5.63 -8.99
N LEU A 71 13.10 5.82 -8.64
CA LEU A 71 12.03 5.00 -9.18
C LEU A 71 11.90 5.13 -10.71
N ALA A 72 12.03 6.34 -11.26
CA ALA A 72 12.00 6.57 -12.71
C ALA A 72 13.08 5.77 -13.44
N ARG A 73 14.30 5.78 -12.90
CA ARG A 73 15.44 5.04 -13.44
C ARG A 73 15.19 3.53 -13.45
N ARG A 74 14.65 2.98 -12.35
CA ARG A 74 14.41 1.53 -12.20
C ARG A 74 13.23 1.02 -13.02
N SER A 75 12.11 1.75 -12.97
CA SER A 75 10.88 1.40 -13.69
C SER A 75 10.98 1.65 -15.20
N LYS A 76 12.00 2.39 -15.66
CA LYS A 76 12.14 2.89 -17.04
C LYS A 76 10.94 3.73 -17.49
N VAL A 77 10.23 4.32 -16.53
CA VAL A 77 9.11 5.23 -16.76
C VAL A 77 9.61 6.67 -16.59
N PRO A 78 9.31 7.59 -17.52
CA PRO A 78 9.73 8.98 -17.38
C PRO A 78 9.24 9.60 -16.06
N ILE A 79 10.10 10.38 -15.41
CA ILE A 79 9.76 11.03 -14.14
C ILE A 79 8.50 11.91 -14.23
N ALA A 80 8.28 12.56 -15.36
CA ALA A 80 7.07 13.34 -15.62
C ALA A 80 5.81 12.46 -15.56
N THR A 81 5.89 11.22 -16.06
CA THR A 81 4.78 10.26 -15.97
C THR A 81 4.56 9.80 -14.54
N ILE A 82 5.62 9.52 -13.77
CA ILE A 82 5.49 9.17 -12.35
C ILE A 82 4.85 10.31 -11.55
N ARG A 83 5.24 11.56 -11.82
CA ARG A 83 4.64 12.74 -11.18
C ARG A 83 3.17 12.93 -11.58
N ARG A 84 2.80 12.66 -12.83
CA ARG A 84 1.40 12.67 -13.29
C ARG A 84 0.58 11.55 -12.63
N MET A 85 1.17 10.37 -12.46
CA MET A 85 0.56 9.25 -11.72
C MET A 85 0.29 9.63 -10.26
N ALA A 86 1.22 10.33 -9.61
CA ALA A 86 1.02 10.88 -8.27
C ALA A 86 -0.02 12.00 -8.21
N ALA A 87 -0.39 12.60 -9.33
CA ALA A 87 -1.38 13.68 -9.43
C ALA A 87 -2.75 13.22 -9.97
N GLY A 88 -2.94 11.91 -10.17
CA GLY A 88 -4.21 11.33 -10.61
C GLY A 88 -4.45 11.45 -12.11
N ALA A 89 -3.46 11.92 -12.88
CA ALA A 89 -3.59 12.16 -14.31
C ALA A 89 -2.99 11.03 -15.16
N ASN A 90 -3.83 10.46 -16.04
CA ASN A 90 -3.51 9.64 -17.20
C ASN A 90 -2.33 8.66 -17.04
N PHE A 91 -2.63 7.46 -16.53
CA PHE A 91 -1.75 6.30 -16.50
C PHE A 91 -2.31 5.19 -17.39
N ASN A 92 -1.45 4.61 -18.23
CA ASN A 92 -1.77 3.39 -18.96
C ASN A 92 -1.39 2.16 -18.12
N ILE A 93 -2.00 1.01 -18.42
CA ILE A 93 -1.77 -0.24 -17.70
C ILE A 93 -0.28 -0.64 -17.73
N ASP A 94 0.40 -0.41 -18.85
CA ASP A 94 1.83 -0.73 -19.01
C ASP A 94 2.73 0.03 -18.01
N ASN A 95 2.52 1.34 -17.83
CA ASN A 95 3.26 2.13 -16.86
C ASN A 95 2.92 1.73 -15.42
N MET A 96 1.65 1.40 -15.13
CA MET A 96 1.24 0.90 -13.83
C MET A 96 1.96 -0.41 -13.48
N LEU A 97 2.02 -1.35 -14.43
CA LEU A 97 2.71 -2.63 -14.25
C LEU A 97 4.23 -2.46 -14.07
N LYS A 98 4.86 -1.59 -14.87
CA LYS A 98 6.30 -1.30 -14.76
C LYS A 98 6.68 -0.70 -13.42
N VAL A 99 5.88 0.27 -12.94
CA VAL A 99 6.11 0.89 -11.64
C VAL A 99 5.87 -0.11 -10.52
N THR A 100 4.77 -0.86 -10.58
CA THR A 100 4.46 -1.89 -9.57
C THR A 100 5.57 -2.93 -9.51
N SER A 101 6.04 -3.45 -10.65
CA SER A 101 7.15 -4.41 -10.70
C SER A 101 8.46 -3.86 -10.13
N ALA A 102 8.77 -2.58 -10.37
CA ALA A 102 9.96 -1.94 -9.81
C ALA A 102 9.86 -1.81 -8.28
N ILE A 103 8.67 -1.46 -7.78
CA ILE A 103 8.36 -1.38 -6.35
C ILE A 103 8.48 -2.77 -5.72
N SER A 104 7.84 -3.80 -6.28
CA SER A 104 7.91 -5.17 -5.75
C SER A 104 9.34 -5.70 -5.68
N LYS A 105 10.21 -5.36 -6.65
CA LYS A 105 11.62 -5.77 -6.65
C LYS A 105 12.46 -5.06 -5.60
N GLU A 106 12.23 -3.77 -5.39
CA GLU A 106 12.88 -2.99 -4.33
C GLU A 106 12.51 -3.50 -2.94
N LEU A 107 11.26 -3.92 -2.80
CA LEU A 107 10.69 -4.43 -1.57
C LEU A 107 11.10 -5.89 -1.25
N ALA A 108 11.50 -6.66 -2.27
CA ALA A 108 11.99 -8.03 -2.13
C ALA A 108 13.52 -8.13 -1.96
N ALA A 109 14.25 -7.02 -2.16
CA ALA A 109 15.71 -6.92 -2.00
C ALA A 109 16.10 -6.60 -0.56
#